data_AF-A0A183EB00-F1
#
_entry.id   AF-A0A183EB00-F1
#
_cell.length_a   1.000
_cell.length_b   1.000
_cell.length_c   1.000
_cell.angle_alpha   90.00
_cell.angle_beta   90.00
_cell.angle_gamma   90.00
#
_symmetry.space_group_name_H-M   'P 1'
#
loop_
_entity.id
_entity.type
_entity.pdbx_description
1 polymer ?
#
loop_
_entity_poly.entity_id
_entity_poly.type
_entity_poly.pdbx_seq_one_letter_code
_entity_poly.pdbx_strand_id
1 'polypeptide(L)'
;LVRVGVDAQRLRFRQHLSNEMAHYACDCWDAEILTSYGWIECVGVADRACYDLMQHSKATGEKLVAEKVLSEPKTVQVVEAIPNKAAIGKNYKTEAKQIFAKLEQLSADEVETLEKQIVSTGVVKLTCGTKEVELQKDFITIKRYEKKCDTRMFY
;
A
#
# COMPACT_ATOMS: atom_id res chain seq x y z
N LEU A 1 7.15 -18.23 29.88
CA LEU A 1 6.10 -18.78 30.78
C LEU A 1 6.61 -19.93 31.63
N VAL A 2 7.14 -21.03 31.06
CA VAL A 2 7.69 -22.15 31.86
C VAL A 2 8.77 -21.72 32.86
N ARG A 3 9.76 -20.90 32.41
CA ARG A 3 10.83 -20.39 33.29
C ARG A 3 10.32 -19.57 34.48
N VAL A 4 9.14 -18.93 34.36
CA VAL A 4 8.53 -18.14 35.43
C VAL A 4 7.54 -18.95 36.28
N GLY A 5 7.45 -20.27 36.08
CA GLY A 5 6.72 -21.20 36.95
C GLY A 5 5.39 -21.74 36.41
N VAL A 6 5.02 -21.45 35.16
CA VAL A 6 3.80 -22.02 34.55
C VAL A 6 4.01 -23.52 34.25
N ASP A 7 3.10 -24.36 34.72
CA ASP A 7 3.07 -25.79 34.39
C ASP A 7 2.91 -25.98 32.88
N ALA A 8 3.89 -26.65 32.27
CA ALA A 8 3.92 -26.91 30.83
C ALA A 8 2.75 -27.76 30.35
N GLN A 9 2.16 -28.62 31.20
CA GLN A 9 0.97 -29.41 30.85
C GLN A 9 -0.31 -28.57 30.81
N ARG A 10 -0.27 -27.38 31.42
CA ARG A 10 -1.38 -26.43 31.49
C ARG A 10 -1.13 -25.19 30.63
N LEU A 11 -0.20 -25.29 29.69
CA LEU A 11 0.13 -24.25 28.72
C LEU A 11 -0.14 -24.80 27.32
N ARG A 12 -0.86 -24.04 26.50
CA ARG A 12 -1.02 -24.36 25.08
C ARG A 12 -0.87 -23.10 24.23
N PHE A 13 -0.57 -23.31 22.96
CA PHE A 13 -0.63 -22.27 21.95
C PHE A 13 -1.86 -22.51 21.09
N ARG A 14 -2.73 -21.52 21.00
CA ARG A 14 -3.94 -21.56 20.19
C ARG A 14 -3.81 -20.54 19.07
N GLN A 15 -3.86 -21.00 17.83
CA GLN A 15 -3.95 -20.10 16.68
C GLN A 15 -5.35 -19.49 16.61
N HIS A 16 -5.43 -18.20 16.28
CA HIS A 16 -6.69 -17.53 16.00
C HIS A 16 -7.33 -18.08 14.73
N LEU A 17 -8.65 -18.21 14.73
CA LEU A 17 -9.41 -18.47 13.51
C LEU A 17 -9.56 -17.18 12.70
N SER A 18 -9.90 -17.30 11.41
CA SER A 18 -10.07 -16.15 10.52
C SER A 18 -11.14 -15.15 10.98
N ASN A 19 -12.16 -15.62 11.71
CA ASN A 19 -13.23 -14.79 12.28
C ASN A 19 -12.87 -14.18 13.65
N GLU A 20 -11.75 -14.56 14.24
CA GLU A 20 -11.21 -14.02 15.50
C GLU A 20 -10.02 -13.08 15.24
N MET A 21 -9.42 -13.18 14.05
CA MET A 21 -8.27 -12.37 13.65
C MET A 21 -8.58 -10.88 13.77
N ALA A 22 -7.71 -10.16 14.47
CA ALA A 22 -7.78 -8.72 14.51
C ALA A 22 -7.62 -8.13 13.10
N HIS A 23 -8.34 -7.05 12.80
CA HIS A 23 -8.34 -6.39 11.48
C HIS A 23 -6.95 -5.92 10.99
N TYR A 24 -5.97 -5.85 11.89
CA TYR A 24 -4.60 -5.43 11.62
C TYR A 24 -3.59 -6.59 11.59
N ALA A 25 -4.02 -7.82 11.85
CA ALA A 25 -3.16 -8.99 11.96
C ALA A 25 -3.36 -9.91 10.75
N CYS A 26 -2.28 -10.52 10.27
CA CYS A 26 -2.32 -11.59 9.26
C CYS A 26 -2.20 -12.99 9.87
N ASP A 27 -1.61 -13.11 11.06
CA ASP A 27 -1.66 -14.32 11.88
C ASP A 27 -1.59 -13.95 13.36
N CYS A 28 -2.16 -14.78 14.24
CA CYS A 28 -2.12 -14.55 15.68
C CYS A 28 -2.16 -15.86 16.45
N TRP A 29 -1.31 -15.96 17.46
CA TRP A 29 -1.21 -17.11 18.36
C TRP A 29 -1.28 -16.65 19.81
N ASP A 30 -2.17 -17.26 20.56
CA ASP A 30 -2.32 -17.02 21.99
C ASP A 30 -1.59 -18.11 22.77
N ALA A 31 -0.74 -17.71 23.71
CA ALA A 31 -0.31 -18.58 24.79
C ALA A 31 -1.38 -18.57 25.89
N GLU A 32 -2.12 -19.68 25.99
CA GLU A 32 -3.20 -19.84 26.95
C GLU A 32 -2.77 -20.72 28.12
N ILE A 33 -3.21 -20.35 29.33
CA ILE A 33 -2.95 -21.08 30.57
C ILE A 33 -4.26 -21.67 31.09
N LEU A 34 -4.24 -22.95 31.45
CA LEU A 34 -5.38 -23.63 32.08
C LEU A 34 -5.45 -23.26 33.57
N THR A 35 -6.52 -22.56 33.93
CA THR A 35 -6.84 -22.11 35.29
C THR A 35 -8.11 -22.76 35.81
N SER A 36 -8.54 -22.43 37.04
CA SER A 36 -9.84 -22.83 37.57
C SER A 36 -11.04 -22.29 36.78
N TYR A 37 -10.83 -21.28 35.93
CA TYR A 37 -11.85 -20.67 35.06
C TYR A 37 -11.79 -21.20 33.62
N GLY A 38 -10.94 -22.20 33.35
CA GLY A 38 -10.67 -22.71 32.01
C GLY A 38 -9.41 -22.13 31.39
N TRP A 39 -9.29 -22.24 30.07
CA TRP A 39 -8.18 -21.69 29.29
C TRP A 39 -8.32 -20.18 29.15
N ILE A 40 -7.32 -19.44 29.58
CA ILE A 40 -7.27 -17.98 29.51
C ILE A 40 -6.03 -17.56 28.74
N GLU A 41 -6.18 -16.61 27.82
CA GLU A 41 -5.05 -15.94 27.16
C GLU A 41 -4.19 -15.21 28.19
N CYS A 42 -2.88 -15.51 28.20
CA CYS A 42 -1.90 -14.79 29.01
C CYS A 42 -0.95 -13.94 28.14
N VAL A 43 -0.71 -14.35 26.90
CA VAL A 43 0.15 -13.65 25.94
C VAL A 43 -0.42 -13.82 24.54
N GLY A 44 -0.72 -12.71 23.87
CA GLY A 44 -0.99 -12.69 22.43
C GLY A 44 0.28 -12.43 21.62
N VAL A 45 0.50 -13.21 20.56
CA VAL A 45 1.59 -13.05 19.59
C VAL A 45 0.98 -12.81 18.22
N ALA A 46 0.97 -11.55 17.78
CA ALA A 46 0.36 -11.15 16.53
C ALA A 46 1.42 -10.81 15.48
N ASP A 47 1.30 -11.42 14.29
CA ASP A 47 1.95 -10.94 13.08
C ASP A 47 1.05 -9.89 12.43
N ARG A 48 1.53 -8.64 12.45
CA ARG A 48 0.82 -7.47 11.90
C ARG A 48 1.39 -7.05 10.54
N ALA A 49 2.34 -7.82 10.01
CA ALA A 49 3.15 -7.50 8.85
C ALA A 49 3.55 -6.01 8.85
N CYS A 50 3.03 -5.27 7.89
CA CYS A 50 3.34 -3.85 7.67
C CYS A 50 2.22 -2.91 8.10
N TYR A 51 1.13 -3.42 8.73
CA TYR A 51 -0.10 -2.65 8.94
C TYR A 51 0.16 -1.33 9.66
N ASP A 52 0.83 -1.37 10.82
CA ASP A 52 1.06 -0.18 11.64
C ASP A 52 1.90 0.87 10.93
N LEU A 53 3.04 0.46 10.36
CA LEU A 53 3.94 1.37 9.66
C LEU A 53 3.25 2.01 8.45
N MET A 54 2.43 1.25 7.71
CA MET A 54 1.66 1.78 6.58
C MET A 54 0.59 2.76 7.05
N GLN A 55 -0.15 2.47 8.12
CA GLN A 55 -1.17 3.38 8.64
C GLN A 55 -0.54 4.68 9.16
N HIS A 56 0.56 4.59 9.91
CA HIS A 56 1.28 5.77 10.38
C HIS A 56 1.91 6.57 9.25
N SER A 57 2.51 5.92 8.25
CA SER A 57 3.08 6.61 7.07
C SER A 57 2.00 7.36 6.30
N LYS A 58 0.82 6.75 6.11
CA LYS A 58 -0.33 7.40 5.44
C LYS A 58 -0.87 8.59 6.23
N ALA A 59 -0.97 8.47 7.55
CA ALA A 59 -1.54 9.51 8.40
C ALA A 59 -0.59 10.71 8.57
N THR A 60 0.72 10.46 8.68
CA THR A 60 1.72 11.51 8.94
C THR A 60 2.38 12.06 7.68
N GLY A 61 2.38 11.30 6.59
CA GLY A 61 3.17 11.60 5.39
C GLY A 61 4.65 11.24 5.53
N GLU A 62 5.08 10.78 6.70
CA GLU A 62 6.46 10.36 6.95
C GLU A 62 6.72 8.95 6.43
N LYS A 63 7.90 8.73 5.89
CA LYS A 63 8.26 7.47 5.24
C LYS A 63 8.86 6.50 6.26
N LEU A 64 8.08 5.53 6.72
CA LEU A 64 8.52 4.48 7.66
C LEU A 64 8.85 3.18 6.92
N VAL A 65 10.01 3.14 6.24
CA VAL A 65 10.46 1.96 5.47
C VAL A 65 11.90 1.60 5.80
N ALA A 66 12.25 0.34 5.54
CA ALA A 66 13.64 -0.09 5.45
C ALA A 66 14.14 -0.02 4.01
N GLU A 67 15.43 0.28 3.83
CA GLU A 67 16.08 0.27 2.51
C GLU A 67 17.23 -0.74 2.52
N LYS A 68 17.25 -1.61 1.51
CA LYS A 68 18.35 -2.58 1.30
C LYS A 68 19.02 -2.31 -0.03
N VAL A 69 20.35 -2.21 0.00
CA VAL A 69 21.17 -2.16 -1.22
C VAL A 69 21.04 -3.49 -1.96
N LEU A 70 20.79 -3.43 -3.26
CA LEU A 70 20.75 -4.59 -4.13
C LEU A 70 22.17 -5.07 -4.40
N SER A 71 22.35 -6.39 -4.50
CA SER A 71 23.65 -6.99 -4.86
C SER A 71 24.12 -6.53 -6.24
N GLU A 72 23.18 -6.35 -7.16
CA GLU A 72 23.40 -5.80 -8.48
C GLU A 72 22.33 -4.74 -8.76
N PRO A 73 22.70 -3.58 -9.32
CA PRO A 73 21.74 -2.56 -9.71
C PRO A 73 20.74 -3.10 -10.72
N LYS A 74 19.46 -2.76 -10.54
CA LYS A 74 18.40 -3.12 -11.49
C LYS A 74 17.99 -1.90 -12.30
N THR A 75 18.01 -2.04 -13.62
CA THR A 75 17.39 -1.07 -14.51
C THR A 75 15.92 -1.41 -14.66
N VAL A 76 15.04 -0.49 -14.26
CA VAL A 76 13.60 -0.65 -14.37
C VAL A 76 13.10 0.32 -15.44
N GLN A 77 12.32 -0.19 -16.40
CA GLN A 77 11.59 0.64 -17.34
C GLN A 77 10.43 1.30 -16.60
N VAL A 78 10.42 2.62 -16.54
CA VAL A 78 9.37 3.41 -15.89
C VAL A 78 8.52 4.07 -16.97
N VAL A 79 7.21 3.86 -16.89
CA VAL A 79 6.20 4.51 -17.72
C VAL A 79 5.32 5.33 -16.80
N GLU A 80 5.41 6.66 -16.88
CA GLU A 80 4.66 7.57 -16.01
C GLU A 80 3.83 8.57 -16.81
N ALA A 81 2.62 8.84 -16.34
CA ALA A 81 1.76 9.88 -16.87
C ALA A 81 2.05 11.19 -16.13
N ILE A 82 2.75 12.12 -16.78
CA ILE A 82 3.09 13.42 -16.21
C ILE A 82 1.93 14.40 -16.42
N PRO A 83 1.26 14.87 -15.36
CA PRO A 83 0.19 15.85 -15.49
C PRO A 83 0.73 17.23 -15.84
N ASN A 84 0.11 17.89 -16.82
CA ASN A 84 0.28 19.32 -17.04
C ASN A 84 -0.46 20.09 -15.95
N LYS A 85 0.24 20.39 -14.85
CA LYS A 85 -0.33 21.01 -13.65
C LYS A 85 -1.02 22.36 -13.94
N ALA A 86 -0.51 23.13 -14.90
CA ALA A 86 -1.08 24.43 -15.26
C ALA A 86 -2.43 24.27 -15.99
N ALA A 87 -2.49 23.41 -17.00
CA ALA A 87 -3.71 23.15 -17.76
C ALA A 87 -4.80 22.52 -16.87
N ILE A 88 -4.44 21.48 -16.10
CA ILE A 88 -5.37 20.80 -15.19
C ILE A 88 -5.85 21.76 -14.09
N GLY A 89 -4.95 22.56 -13.50
CA GLY A 89 -5.31 23.53 -12.47
C GLY A 89 -6.29 24.60 -12.97
N LYS A 90 -6.12 25.07 -14.22
CA LYS A 90 -7.00 26.08 -14.82
C LYS A 90 -8.40 25.53 -15.11
N ASN A 91 -8.49 24.30 -15.60
CA ASN A 91 -9.75 23.69 -16.05
C ASN A 91 -10.54 23.02 -14.92
N TYR A 92 -9.84 22.39 -13.97
CA TYR A 92 -10.44 21.53 -12.96
C TYR A 92 -10.32 22.06 -11.53
N LYS A 93 -9.62 23.17 -11.27
CA LYS A 93 -9.55 23.89 -9.98
C LYS A 93 -9.60 22.98 -8.73
N THR A 94 -10.79 22.76 -8.17
CA THR A 94 -11.05 21.94 -6.97
C THR A 94 -10.69 20.45 -7.15
N GLU A 95 -10.91 19.90 -8.34
CA GLU A 95 -10.68 18.51 -8.70
C GLU A 95 -9.22 18.25 -9.11
N ALA A 96 -8.44 19.30 -9.41
CA ALA A 96 -7.05 19.18 -9.88
C ALA A 96 -6.16 18.36 -8.93
N LYS A 97 -6.33 18.55 -7.61
CA LYS A 97 -5.56 17.80 -6.59
C LYS A 97 -5.85 16.30 -6.63
N GLN A 98 -7.10 15.91 -6.86
CA GLN A 98 -7.50 14.50 -6.95
C GLN A 98 -7.00 13.87 -8.24
N ILE A 99 -7.01 14.62 -9.34
CA ILE A 99 -6.48 14.17 -10.63
C ILE A 99 -4.98 13.89 -10.52
N PHE A 100 -4.19 14.79 -9.91
CA PHE A 100 -2.76 14.57 -9.72
C PHE A 100 -2.48 13.33 -8.87
N ALA A 101 -3.16 13.20 -7.73
CA ALA A 101 -2.99 12.04 -6.85
C ALA A 101 -3.37 10.74 -7.56
N LYS A 102 -4.40 10.75 -8.40
CA LYS A 102 -4.82 9.56 -9.16
C LYS A 102 -3.80 9.20 -10.24
N LEU A 103 -3.30 10.18 -11.00
CA LEU A 103 -2.30 9.95 -12.05
C LEU A 103 -0.97 9.42 -11.49
N GLU A 104 -0.56 9.89 -10.31
CA GLU A 104 0.65 9.41 -9.62
C GLU A 104 0.52 7.98 -9.08
N GLN A 105 -0.70 7.48 -8.89
CA GLN A 105 -0.96 6.13 -8.35
C GLN A 105 -1.19 5.07 -9.44
N LEU A 106 -1.17 5.44 -10.72
CA LEU A 106 -1.40 4.49 -11.80
C LEU A 106 -0.21 3.55 -12.00
N SER A 107 -0.53 2.29 -12.29
CA SER A 107 0.44 1.29 -12.74
C SER A 107 0.85 1.52 -14.19
N ALA A 108 1.97 0.91 -14.60
CA ALA A 108 2.46 1.02 -15.98
C ALA A 108 1.41 0.53 -17.01
N ASP A 109 0.72 -0.57 -16.72
CA ASP A 109 -0.32 -1.14 -17.59
C ASP A 109 -1.53 -0.19 -17.74
N GLU A 110 -1.91 0.49 -16.65
CA GLU A 110 -2.97 1.50 -16.68
C GLU A 110 -2.54 2.74 -17.47
N VAL A 111 -1.28 3.17 -17.34
CA VAL A 111 -0.74 4.29 -18.13
C VAL A 111 -0.71 3.96 -19.63
N GLU A 112 -0.37 2.73 -20.00
CA GLU A 112 -0.43 2.30 -21.40
C GLU A 112 -1.87 2.23 -21.93
N THR A 113 -2.80 1.77 -21.10
CA THR A 113 -4.23 1.75 -21.45
C THR A 113 -4.76 3.17 -21.65
N LEU A 114 -4.33 4.11 -20.79
CA LEU A 114 -4.63 5.52 -20.92
C LEU A 114 -4.06 6.12 -22.22
N GLU A 115 -2.80 5.80 -22.56
CA GLU A 115 -2.21 6.26 -23.83
C GLU A 115 -3.06 5.83 -25.03
N LYS A 116 -3.42 4.54 -25.06
CA LYS A 116 -4.23 3.97 -26.14
C LYS A 116 -5.58 4.67 -26.24
N GLN A 117 -6.23 4.93 -25.11
CA GLN A 117 -7.49 5.68 -25.07
C GLN A 117 -7.32 7.13 -25.58
N ILE A 118 -6.30 7.85 -25.12
CA ILE A 118 -6.01 9.22 -25.60
C ILE A 118 -5.80 9.24 -27.11
N VAL A 119 -5.09 8.24 -27.66
CA VAL A 119 -4.83 8.15 -29.11
C VAL A 119 -6.11 7.80 -29.89
N SER A 120 -6.97 6.92 -29.37
CA SER A 120 -8.18 6.48 -30.09
C SER A 120 -9.35 7.45 -30.00
N THR A 121 -9.64 8.00 -28.82
CA THR A 121 -10.84 8.80 -28.55
C THR A 121 -10.53 10.28 -28.34
N GLY A 122 -9.26 10.67 -28.18
CA GLY A 122 -8.84 12.04 -27.90
C GLY A 122 -9.11 12.52 -26.47
N VAL A 123 -9.92 11.76 -25.72
CA VAL A 123 -10.36 12.05 -24.34
C VAL A 123 -10.33 10.77 -23.52
N VAL A 124 -9.80 10.85 -22.31
CA VAL A 124 -9.84 9.82 -21.27
C VAL A 124 -10.83 10.23 -20.20
N LYS A 125 -11.62 9.28 -19.72
CA LYS A 125 -12.43 9.45 -18.50
C LYS A 125 -11.72 8.84 -17.31
N LEU A 126 -11.42 9.66 -16.32
CA LEU A 126 -10.83 9.25 -15.06
C LEU A 126 -11.80 9.51 -13.92
N THR A 127 -12.21 8.46 -13.22
CA THR A 127 -13.01 8.58 -12.01
C THR A 127 -12.12 9.08 -10.87
N CYS A 128 -12.32 10.33 -10.46
CA CYS A 128 -11.62 10.97 -9.35
C CYS A 128 -12.62 11.20 -8.22
N GLY A 129 -12.60 10.33 -7.21
CA GLY A 129 -13.59 10.36 -6.12
C GLY A 129 -14.99 9.99 -6.62
N THR A 130 -15.96 10.90 -6.48
CA THR A 130 -17.36 10.72 -6.92
C THR A 130 -17.67 11.30 -8.29
N LYS A 131 -16.69 11.93 -8.97
CA LYS A 131 -16.89 12.57 -10.29
C LYS A 131 -16.03 11.91 -11.37
N GLU A 132 -16.60 11.77 -12.57
CA GLU A 132 -15.82 11.50 -13.77
C GLU A 132 -15.22 12.79 -14.30
N VAL A 133 -13.92 12.77 -14.60
CA VAL A 133 -13.20 13.88 -15.20
C VAL A 133 -12.70 13.47 -16.58
N GLU A 134 -12.86 14.35 -17.56
CA GLU A 134 -12.41 14.14 -18.93
C GLU A 134 -11.04 14.79 -19.18
N LEU A 135 -10.01 13.99 -19.39
CA LEU A 135 -8.66 14.47 -19.69
C LEU A 135 -8.37 14.30 -21.18
N GLN A 136 -8.20 15.43 -21.86
CA GLN A 136 -7.65 15.52 -23.21
C GLN A 136 -6.13 15.31 -23.24
N LYS A 137 -5.59 15.07 -24.43
CA LYS A 137 -4.15 14.87 -24.68
C LYS A 137 -3.26 15.96 -24.08
N ASP A 138 -3.70 17.22 -24.11
CA ASP A 138 -2.89 18.36 -23.65
C ASP A 138 -2.67 18.40 -22.12
N PHE A 139 -3.46 17.61 -21.38
CA PHE A 139 -3.35 17.54 -19.92
C PHE A 139 -2.34 16.51 -19.42
N ILE A 140 -1.94 15.53 -20.25
CA ILE A 140 -1.09 14.42 -19.82
C ILE A 140 0.02 14.19 -20.85
N THR A 141 1.26 14.15 -20.38
CA THR A 141 2.40 13.71 -21.20
C THR A 141 2.92 12.38 -20.68
N ILE A 142 3.00 11.37 -21.54
CA ILE A 142 3.53 10.07 -21.16
C ILE A 142 5.03 10.06 -21.35
N LYS A 143 5.76 9.73 -20.29
CA LYS A 143 7.21 9.64 -20.30
C LYS A 143 7.64 8.21 -20.04
N ARG A 144 8.48 7.70 -20.93
CA ARG A 144 9.13 6.39 -20.82
C ARG A 144 10.62 6.62 -20.60
N TYR A 145 11.18 6.06 -19.54
CA TYR A 145 12.60 6.18 -19.25
C TYR A 145 13.10 5.02 -18.41
N GLU A 146 14.40 4.78 -18.50
CA GLU A 146 15.09 3.82 -17.66
C GLU A 146 15.54 4.46 -16.36
N LYS A 147 15.18 3.82 -15.24
CA LYS A 147 15.66 4.21 -13.92
C LYS A 147 16.54 3.11 -13.36
N LYS A 148 17.79 3.44 -13.06
CA LYS A 148 18.69 2.57 -12.31
C LYS A 148 18.32 2.66 -10.84
N CYS A 149 18.02 1.51 -10.24
CA CYS A 149 17.71 1.38 -8.83
C CYS A 149 18.80 0.53 -8.16
N ASP A 150 19.57 1.16 -7.28
CA ASP A 150 20.62 0.49 -6.49
C ASP A 150 20.07 -0.01 -5.14
N THR A 151 18.92 0.50 -4.69
CA THR A 151 18.26 0.11 -3.44
C THR A 151 16.83 -0.36 -3.70
N ARG A 152 16.35 -1.24 -2.82
CA ARG A 152 14.95 -1.66 -2.74
C ARG A 152 14.39 -1.27 -1.38
N MET A 153 13.20 -0.68 -1.39
CA MET A 153 12.45 -0.32 -0.19
C MET A 153 11.53 -1.46 0.21
N PHE A 154 11.36 -1.65 1.51
CA PHE A 154 10.51 -2.66 2.12
C PHE A 154 9.71 -2.01 3.26
N TYR A 155 8.45 -2.41 3.37
CA TYR A 155 7.66 -2.21 4.58
C TYR A 155 7.76 -3.45 5.46
#